data_AF-A0AAE1HQV1-F1
#
_entry.id   AF-A0AAE1HQV1-F1
#
_cell.length_a   1.000
_cell.length_b   1.000
_cell.length_c   1.000
_cell.angle_alpha   90.00
_cell.angle_beta   90.00
_cell.angle_gamma   90.00
#
_symmetry.space_group_name_H-M   'P 1'
#
loop_
_entity.id
_entity.type
_entity.pdbx_description
1 polymer ?
#
loop_
_entity_poly.entity_id
_entity_poly.type
_entity_poly.pdbx_seq_one_letter_code
_entity_poly.pdbx_strand_id
1 'polypeptide(L)'
;MAEKHCICNGEEKGFMIQCDVCDKWFHGSCVKLKRSSNLPEKWFCKQCSALWMRVEQLFNKEKEERIKRTDAVVRLFKQENEKLNALWNVEKDTIKRLENKCDQLSKDVQQIFLAKEACKHNSQTDSLNSIAVVKLLKEENKKLSACLHEEKIKVNCMENKCHQLIEEKEEIFKQSQMGANKAAVTLQSLQEENKNVRACLNRERERIQTFERKCQQLIIKEKDTAQQMVQTEHSNDTAETQLLREENGTLSASLKNERERNEQLVQENKILKEQVALLRKRKRLSLSQN
;
A
#
# COMPACT_ATOMS: atom_id res chain seq x y z
N MET A 1 -59.02 0.68 -56.57
CA MET A 1 -58.69 0.81 -58.00
C MET A 1 -57.46 1.70 -58.08
N ALA A 2 -56.33 1.23 -58.62
CA ALA A 2 -55.13 2.07 -58.75
C ALA A 2 -55.37 3.17 -59.79
N GLU A 3 -55.15 4.43 -59.42
CA GLU A 3 -55.27 5.56 -60.32
C GLU A 3 -54.10 5.53 -61.32
N LYS A 4 -54.42 5.27 -62.59
CA LYS A 4 -53.42 5.11 -63.65
C LYS A 4 -53.07 6.47 -64.22
N HIS A 5 -51.87 6.94 -63.92
CA HIS A 5 -51.45 8.29 -64.28
C HIS A 5 -49.94 8.34 -64.52
N CYS A 6 -49.55 8.72 -65.75
CA CYS A 6 -48.18 9.05 -66.10
C CYS A 6 -47.97 10.57 -66.04
N ILE A 7 -46.72 11.03 -65.88
CA ILE A 7 -46.34 12.46 -65.83
C ILE A 7 -46.77 13.28 -67.05
N CYS A 8 -47.08 12.64 -68.18
CA CYS A 8 -47.53 13.30 -69.40
C CYS A 8 -49.05 13.46 -69.46
N ASN A 9 -49.80 12.93 -68.47
CA ASN A 9 -51.27 12.85 -68.45
C ASN A 9 -51.90 12.17 -69.68
N GLY A 10 -51.09 11.44 -70.47
CA GLY A 10 -51.54 10.74 -71.66
C GLY A 10 -52.18 9.40 -71.34
N GLU A 11 -52.88 8.85 -72.34
CA GLU A 11 -53.53 7.55 -72.27
C GLU A 11 -52.54 6.38 -72.08
N GLU A 12 -53.04 5.24 -71.60
CA GLU A 12 -52.28 3.99 -71.45
C GLU A 12 -51.86 3.44 -72.82
N LYS A 13 -50.58 3.58 -73.18
CA LYS A 13 -50.06 3.15 -74.48
C LYS A 13 -48.64 2.62 -74.36
N GLY A 14 -48.35 1.55 -75.09
CA GLY A 14 -47.00 0.98 -75.18
C GLY A 14 -46.48 0.37 -73.88
N PHE A 15 -45.17 0.45 -73.66
CA PHE A 15 -44.52 -0.08 -72.46
C PHE A 15 -44.73 0.85 -71.26
N MET A 16 -45.29 0.32 -70.18
CA MET A 16 -45.50 1.02 -68.92
C MET A 16 -44.90 0.23 -67.75
N ILE A 17 -44.52 0.95 -66.70
CA ILE A 17 -43.95 0.43 -65.46
C ILE A 17 -44.67 1.05 -64.26
N GLN A 18 -44.91 0.25 -63.22
CA GLN A 18 -45.54 0.70 -61.99
C GLN A 18 -44.47 1.11 -60.96
N CYS A 19 -44.70 2.18 -60.23
CA CYS A 19 -43.88 2.55 -59.07
C CYS A 19 -44.27 1.71 -57.86
N ASP A 20 -43.31 1.04 -57.21
CA ASP A 20 -43.56 0.16 -56.05
C ASP A 20 -43.97 0.90 -54.75
N VAL A 21 -43.97 2.24 -54.75
CA VAL A 21 -44.29 3.05 -53.56
C VAL A 21 -45.65 3.72 -53.67
N CYS A 22 -46.00 4.26 -54.84
CA CYS A 22 -47.25 5.01 -55.02
C CYS A 22 -48.24 4.32 -55.95
N ASP A 23 -47.90 3.12 -56.44
CA ASP A 23 -48.70 2.28 -57.32
C ASP A 23 -49.13 2.93 -58.65
N LYS A 24 -48.60 4.12 -58.97
CA LYS A 24 -48.87 4.85 -60.23
C LYS A 24 -48.08 4.25 -61.40
N TRP A 25 -48.68 4.30 -62.57
CA TRP A 25 -48.14 3.74 -63.82
C TRP A 25 -47.54 4.80 -64.73
N PHE A 26 -46.33 4.56 -65.24
CA PHE A 26 -45.58 5.51 -66.05
C PHE A 26 -45.18 4.87 -67.39
N HIS A 27 -45.25 5.63 -68.48
CA HIS A 27 -44.68 5.18 -69.75
C HIS A 27 -43.16 5.09 -69.64
N GLY A 28 -42.59 3.98 -70.11
CA GLY A 28 -41.13 3.80 -70.10
C GLY A 28 -40.40 4.94 -70.82
N SER A 29 -40.95 5.43 -71.94
CA SER A 29 -40.41 6.60 -72.64
C SER A 29 -40.41 7.87 -71.79
N CYS A 30 -41.49 8.15 -71.04
CA CYS A 30 -41.61 9.31 -70.15
C CYS A 30 -40.62 9.26 -68.98
N VAL A 31 -40.23 8.06 -68.54
CA VAL A 31 -39.24 7.87 -67.46
C VAL A 31 -37.87 7.39 -67.97
N LYS A 32 -37.63 7.50 -69.28
CA LYS A 32 -36.37 7.13 -69.96
C LYS A 32 -35.93 5.67 -69.76
N LEU A 33 -36.88 4.76 -69.54
CA LEU A 33 -36.68 3.32 -69.54
C LEU A 33 -36.98 2.73 -70.91
N LYS A 34 -36.02 1.97 -71.44
CA LYS A 34 -36.22 1.13 -72.62
C LYS A 34 -36.69 -0.25 -72.17
N ARG A 35 -37.59 -0.87 -72.94
CA ARG A 35 -38.03 -2.25 -72.71
C ARG A 35 -36.84 -3.18 -72.99
N SER A 36 -36.07 -3.50 -71.96
CA SER A 36 -34.95 -4.45 -72.00
C SER A 36 -35.19 -5.57 -70.99
N SER A 37 -34.45 -6.68 -71.11
CA SER A 37 -34.49 -7.81 -70.17
C SER A 37 -33.94 -7.49 -68.78
N ASN A 38 -33.35 -6.29 -68.58
CA ASN A 38 -32.60 -5.92 -67.38
C ASN A 38 -33.33 -4.82 -66.56
N LEU A 39 -34.66 -4.86 -66.51
CA LEU A 39 -35.40 -3.99 -65.60
C LEU A 39 -35.12 -4.41 -64.15
N PRO A 40 -34.92 -3.45 -63.22
CA PRO A 40 -34.69 -3.78 -61.82
C PRO A 40 -35.93 -4.44 -61.21
N GLU A 41 -35.72 -5.32 -60.22
CA GLU A 41 -36.81 -6.00 -59.48
C GLU A 41 -37.76 -5.01 -58.80
N LYS A 42 -37.22 -3.84 -58.39
CA LYS A 42 -37.99 -2.71 -57.87
C LYS A 42 -37.70 -1.45 -58.66
N TRP A 43 -38.73 -0.67 -58.95
CA TRP A 43 -38.62 0.61 -59.62
C TRP A 43 -39.44 1.69 -58.89
N PHE A 44 -38.80 2.84 -58.69
CA PHE A 44 -39.40 4.01 -58.05
C PHE A 44 -39.47 5.18 -59.03
N CYS A 45 -40.62 5.86 -59.08
CA CYS A 45 -40.74 7.08 -59.88
C CYS A 45 -39.84 8.19 -59.30
N LYS A 46 -39.54 9.23 -60.10
CA LYS A 46 -38.64 10.32 -59.68
C LYS A 46 -39.04 10.99 -58.37
N GLN A 47 -40.34 11.13 -58.11
CA GLN A 47 -40.86 11.71 -56.87
C GLN A 47 -40.60 10.78 -55.67
N CYS A 48 -40.97 9.51 -55.79
CA CYS A 48 -40.76 8.52 -54.73
C CYS A 48 -39.27 8.24 -54.48
N SER A 49 -38.44 8.19 -55.52
CA SER A 49 -36.99 8.05 -55.40
C SER A 49 -36.36 9.24 -54.67
N ALA A 50 -36.76 10.48 -55.00
CA ALA A 50 -36.26 11.66 -54.29
C ALA A 50 -36.71 11.69 -52.81
N LEU A 51 -37.94 11.28 -52.52
CA LEU A 51 -38.44 11.13 -51.15
C LEU A 51 -37.66 10.06 -50.39
N TRP A 52 -37.44 8.90 -51.01
CA TRP A 52 -36.68 7.80 -50.43
C TRP A 52 -35.24 8.21 -50.11
N MET A 53 -34.54 8.88 -51.04
CA MET A 53 -33.20 9.40 -50.80
C MET A 53 -33.15 10.36 -49.60
N ARG A 54 -34.18 11.21 -49.43
CA ARG A 54 -34.26 12.14 -48.29
C ARG A 54 -34.50 11.41 -46.97
N VAL A 55 -35.41 10.44 -46.99
CA VAL A 55 -35.71 9.60 -45.83
C VAL A 55 -34.48 8.78 -45.42
N GLU A 56 -33.78 8.18 -46.38
CA GLU A 56 -32.53 7.44 -46.17
C GLU A 56 -31.42 8.34 -45.59
N GLN A 57 -31.25 9.56 -46.10
CA GLN A 57 -30.31 10.52 -45.53
C GLN A 57 -30.64 10.88 -44.07
N LEU A 58 -31.92 11.05 -43.73
CA LEU A 58 -32.34 11.34 -42.35
C LEU A 58 -32.10 10.14 -41.43
N PHE A 59 -32.44 8.93 -41.88
CA PHE A 59 -32.14 7.70 -41.14
C PHE A 59 -30.64 7.49 -40.92
N ASN A 60 -29.82 7.74 -41.94
CA ASN A 60 -28.37 7.62 -41.82
C ASN A 60 -27.79 8.66 -40.86
N LYS A 61 -28.26 9.91 -40.92
CA LYS A 61 -27.86 10.95 -39.95
C LYS A 61 -28.24 10.57 -38.52
N GLU A 62 -29.47 10.10 -38.29
CA GLU A 62 -29.90 9.68 -36.95
C GLU A 62 -29.09 8.47 -36.44
N LYS A 63 -28.80 7.51 -37.33
CA LYS A 63 -27.92 6.38 -37.04
C LYS A 63 -26.50 6.82 -36.68
N GLU A 64 -25.91 7.74 -37.44
CA GLU A 64 -24.60 8.32 -37.15
C GLU A 64 -24.58 9.03 -35.79
N GLU A 65 -25.57 9.87 -35.51
CA GLU A 65 -25.68 10.57 -34.22
C GLU A 65 -25.90 9.60 -33.05
N ARG A 66 -26.60 8.49 -33.28
CA ARG A 66 -26.72 7.42 -32.27
C ARG A 66 -25.37 6.74 -32.03
N ILE A 67 -24.62 6.42 -33.09
CA ILE A 67 -23.27 5.85 -32.98
C ILE A 67 -22.32 6.79 -32.22
N LYS A 68 -22.33 8.10 -32.55
CA LYS A 68 -21.51 9.10 -31.85
C LYS A 68 -21.84 9.18 -30.36
N ARG A 69 -23.13 9.15 -30.00
CA ARG A 69 -23.56 9.13 -28.59
C ARG A 69 -23.07 7.88 -27.87
N THR A 70 -23.21 6.71 -28.47
CA THR A 70 -22.68 5.46 -27.90
C THR A 70 -21.17 5.55 -27.73
N ASP A 71 -20.42 5.99 -28.74
CA ASP A 71 -18.96 6.11 -28.69
C ASP A 71 -18.46 7.08 -27.59
N ALA A 72 -19.18 8.19 -27.35
CA ALA A 72 -18.88 9.11 -26.26
C ALA A 72 -19.02 8.43 -24.88
N VAL A 73 -20.09 7.66 -24.67
CA VAL A 73 -20.31 6.91 -23.42
C VAL A 73 -19.19 5.88 -23.21
N VAL A 74 -18.81 5.16 -24.27
CA VAL A 74 -17.72 4.17 -24.24
C VAL A 74 -16.39 4.81 -23.83
N ARG A 75 -16.07 5.98 -24.38
CA ARG A 75 -14.85 6.72 -24.02
C ARG A 75 -14.83 7.12 -22.55
N LEU A 76 -15.92 7.67 -22.03
CA LEU A 76 -16.03 8.04 -20.62
C LEU A 76 -15.84 6.84 -19.71
N PHE A 77 -16.42 5.71 -20.09
CA PHE A 77 -16.32 4.48 -19.34
C PHE A 77 -14.90 3.91 -19.31
N LYS A 78 -14.22 3.90 -20.46
CA LYS A 78 -12.83 3.47 -20.56
C LYS A 78 -11.91 4.31 -19.65
N GLN A 79 -12.08 5.64 -19.67
CA GLN A 79 -11.33 6.55 -18.80
C GLN A 79 -11.57 6.26 -17.31
N GLU A 80 -12.82 5.97 -16.94
CA GLU A 80 -13.16 5.66 -15.55
C GLU A 80 -12.58 4.32 -15.09
N ASN A 81 -12.54 3.34 -15.99
CA ASN A 81 -11.94 2.04 -15.74
C ASN A 81 -10.41 2.16 -15.56
N GLU A 82 -9.74 2.98 -16.36
CA GLU A 82 -8.32 3.28 -16.23
C GLU A 82 -7.99 3.92 -14.87
N LYS A 83 -8.83 4.85 -14.38
CA LYS A 83 -8.67 5.45 -13.05
C LYS A 83 -8.83 4.44 -11.92
N LEU A 84 -9.79 3.53 -12.03
CA LEU A 84 -9.99 2.47 -11.04
C LEU A 84 -8.80 1.50 -11.02
N ASN A 85 -8.31 1.09 -12.18
CA ASN A 85 -7.12 0.24 -12.30
C ASN A 85 -5.89 0.92 -11.69
N ALA A 86 -5.71 2.22 -11.90
CA ALA A 86 -4.62 2.97 -11.29
C ALA A 86 -4.71 2.99 -9.75
N LEU A 87 -5.90 3.22 -9.19
CA LEU A 87 -6.13 3.19 -7.74
C LEU A 87 -5.83 1.81 -7.14
N TRP A 88 -6.28 0.74 -7.81
CA TRP A 88 -6.03 -0.64 -7.38
C TRP A 88 -4.54 -0.97 -7.36
N ASN A 89 -3.77 -0.54 -8.37
CA ASN A 89 -2.32 -0.74 -8.38
C ASN A 89 -1.61 -0.06 -7.20
N VAL A 90 -2.04 1.14 -6.81
CA VAL A 90 -1.50 1.85 -5.63
C VAL A 90 -1.77 1.09 -4.33
N GLU A 91 -2.94 0.49 -4.19
CA GLU A 91 -3.28 -0.34 -3.02
C GLU A 91 -2.45 -1.61 -2.99
N LYS A 92 -2.31 -2.29 -4.13
CA LYS A 92 -1.47 -3.48 -4.27
C LYS A 92 -0.01 -3.21 -3.88
N ASP A 93 0.55 -2.09 -4.32
CA ASP A 93 1.90 -1.67 -3.91
C ASP A 93 2.00 -1.37 -2.42
N THR A 94 0.94 -0.80 -1.82
CA THR A 94 0.89 -0.52 -0.38
C THR A 94 0.92 -1.81 0.43
N ILE A 95 0.15 -2.81 0.03
CA ILE A 95 0.15 -4.14 0.65
C ILE A 95 1.53 -4.76 0.56
N LYS A 96 2.15 -4.75 -0.62
CA LYS A 96 3.50 -5.29 -0.83
C LYS A 96 4.54 -4.60 0.08
N ARG A 97 4.43 -3.28 0.29
CA ARG A 97 5.29 -2.57 1.25
C ARG A 97 5.05 -3.02 2.70
N LEU A 98 3.79 -3.25 3.09
CA LEU A 98 3.45 -3.72 4.42
C LEU A 98 3.94 -5.15 4.66
N GLU A 99 3.85 -6.03 3.67
CA GLU A 99 4.42 -7.39 3.72
C GLU A 99 5.93 -7.34 3.96
N ASN A 100 6.66 -6.55 3.16
CA ASN A 100 8.10 -6.39 3.34
C ASN A 100 8.48 -5.86 4.74
N LYS A 101 7.70 -4.90 5.28
CA LYS A 101 7.91 -4.38 6.65
C LYS A 101 7.68 -5.46 7.70
N CYS A 102 6.64 -6.28 7.54
CA CYS A 102 6.35 -7.38 8.46
C CYS A 102 7.45 -8.44 8.43
N ASP A 103 7.94 -8.79 7.24
CA ASP A 103 9.05 -9.72 7.09
C ASP A 103 10.33 -9.20 7.75
N GLN A 104 10.62 -7.90 7.61
CA GLN A 104 11.76 -7.27 8.28
C GLN A 104 11.63 -7.30 9.80
N LEU A 105 10.47 -6.91 10.34
CA LEU A 105 10.20 -6.97 11.78
C LEU A 105 10.32 -8.40 12.32
N SER A 106 9.86 -9.40 11.56
CA SER A 106 10.01 -10.80 11.94
C SER A 106 11.48 -11.21 12.04
N LYS A 107 12.32 -10.77 11.10
CA LYS A 107 13.78 -11.02 11.13
C LYS A 107 14.43 -10.34 12.32
N ASP A 108 14.07 -9.08 12.60
CA ASP A 108 14.64 -8.31 13.71
C ASP A 108 14.31 -8.97 15.06
N VAL A 109 13.05 -9.42 15.24
CA VAL A 109 12.63 -10.18 16.44
C VAL A 109 13.43 -11.48 16.57
N GLN A 110 13.69 -12.18 15.48
CA GLN A 110 14.47 -13.42 15.49
C GLN A 110 15.95 -13.18 15.80
N GLN A 111 16.53 -12.08 15.32
CA GLN A 111 17.90 -11.67 15.67
C GLN A 111 18.03 -11.30 17.16
N ILE A 112 17.07 -10.57 17.72
CA ILE A 112 17.03 -10.27 19.16
C ILE A 112 16.97 -11.58 19.98
N PHE A 113 16.20 -12.58 19.52
CA PHE A 113 16.13 -13.88 20.18
C PHE A 113 17.48 -14.62 20.15
N LEU A 114 18.16 -14.65 19.01
CA LEU A 114 19.48 -15.28 18.87
C LEU A 114 20.55 -14.56 19.72
N ALA A 115 20.57 -13.23 19.72
CA ALA A 115 21.47 -12.44 20.55
C ALA A 115 21.26 -12.74 22.05
N LYS A 116 19.99 -12.94 22.47
CA LYS A 116 19.66 -13.34 23.84
C LYS A 116 20.18 -14.73 24.21
N GLU A 117 20.09 -15.71 23.30
CA GLU A 117 20.66 -17.04 23.55
C GLU A 117 22.19 -16.99 23.67
N ALA A 118 22.86 -16.15 22.88
CA ALA A 118 24.30 -15.94 22.99
C ALA A 118 24.72 -15.30 24.34
N CYS A 119 23.94 -14.36 24.87
CA CYS A 119 24.26 -13.66 26.12
C CYS A 119 24.01 -14.48 27.40
N LYS A 120 23.27 -15.61 27.34
CA LYS A 120 23.02 -16.50 28.49
C LYS A 120 24.29 -17.06 29.15
N HIS A 121 25.44 -16.96 28.49
CA HIS A 121 26.69 -17.49 28.99
C HIS A 121 27.54 -16.50 29.81
N ASN A 122 27.12 -15.24 30.02
CA ASN A 122 28.07 -14.22 30.53
C ASN A 122 27.71 -13.38 31.79
N SER A 123 26.49 -13.38 32.34
CA SER A 123 26.23 -12.81 33.70
C SER A 123 24.82 -13.09 34.21
N GLN A 124 24.64 -13.13 35.53
CA GLN A 124 23.41 -13.57 36.22
C GLN A 124 22.37 -12.46 36.50
N THR A 125 22.58 -11.19 36.14
CA THR A 125 21.81 -10.07 36.74
C THR A 125 20.81 -9.30 35.87
N ASP A 126 20.73 -9.47 34.54
CA ASP A 126 19.79 -8.67 33.69
C ASP A 126 18.60 -9.45 33.08
N SER A 127 18.24 -10.59 33.66
CA SER A 127 17.34 -11.54 32.99
C SER A 127 15.85 -11.11 32.92
N LEU A 128 15.36 -10.23 33.80
CA LEU A 128 13.92 -9.94 33.91
C LEU A 128 13.41 -8.89 32.91
N ASN A 129 14.15 -7.79 32.69
CA ASN A 129 13.76 -6.75 31.73
C ASN A 129 13.77 -7.28 30.28
N SER A 130 14.74 -8.12 29.92
CA SER A 130 14.81 -8.72 28.57
C SER A 130 13.69 -9.76 28.30
N ILE A 131 13.06 -10.34 29.33
CA ILE A 131 11.93 -11.26 29.15
C ILE A 131 10.64 -10.48 28.89
N ALA A 132 10.45 -9.35 29.59
CA ALA A 132 9.30 -8.48 29.39
C ALA A 132 9.28 -7.88 27.98
N VAL A 133 10.41 -7.34 27.51
CA VAL A 133 10.53 -6.75 26.15
C VAL A 133 10.26 -7.80 25.07
N VAL A 134 10.83 -9.02 25.19
CA VAL A 134 10.58 -10.09 24.21
C VAL A 134 9.12 -10.55 24.21
N LYS A 135 8.44 -10.59 25.36
CA LYS A 135 7.01 -10.89 25.43
C LYS A 135 6.18 -9.80 24.74
N LEU A 136 6.47 -8.52 25.01
CA LEU A 136 5.79 -7.39 24.37
C LEU A 136 5.96 -7.43 22.84
N LEU A 137 7.19 -7.59 22.36
CA LEU A 137 7.48 -7.69 20.91
C LEU A 137 6.75 -8.87 20.25
N LYS A 138 6.66 -10.03 20.91
CA LYS A 138 5.88 -11.17 20.39
C LYS A 138 4.38 -10.88 20.32
N GLU A 139 3.83 -10.21 21.33
CA GLU A 139 2.42 -9.80 21.35
C GLU A 139 2.13 -8.75 20.27
N GLU A 140 3.01 -7.79 20.08
CA GLU A 140 2.88 -6.76 19.06
C GLU A 140 3.01 -7.33 17.65
N ASN A 141 3.97 -8.24 17.43
CA ASN A 141 4.12 -8.94 16.15
C ASN A 141 2.88 -9.81 15.85
N LYS A 142 2.30 -10.47 16.87
CA LYS A 142 1.04 -11.21 16.72
C LYS A 142 -0.12 -10.28 16.31
N LYS A 143 -0.25 -9.12 16.96
CA LYS A 143 -1.27 -8.10 16.62
C LYS A 143 -1.07 -7.56 15.20
N LEU A 144 0.18 -7.29 14.79
CA LEU A 144 0.53 -6.87 13.43
C LEU A 144 0.17 -7.93 12.40
N SER A 145 0.50 -9.21 12.64
CA SER A 145 0.18 -10.30 11.71
C SER A 145 -1.34 -10.49 11.55
N ALA A 146 -2.11 -10.37 12.64
CA ALA A 146 -3.56 -10.46 12.60
C ALA A 146 -4.17 -9.29 11.82
N CYS A 147 -3.68 -8.07 12.04
CA CYS A 147 -4.12 -6.89 11.30
C CYS A 147 -3.79 -7.00 9.80
N LEU A 148 -2.59 -7.49 9.45
CA LEU A 148 -2.21 -7.75 8.06
C LEU A 148 -3.10 -8.81 7.40
N HIS A 149 -3.44 -9.88 8.12
CA HIS A 149 -4.32 -10.93 7.61
C HIS A 149 -5.74 -10.42 7.35
N GLU A 150 -6.29 -9.63 8.27
CA GLU A 150 -7.60 -9.01 8.11
C GLU A 150 -7.63 -8.07 6.90
N GLU A 151 -6.58 -7.28 6.69
CA GLU A 151 -6.47 -6.42 5.50
C GLU A 151 -6.29 -7.21 4.20
N LYS A 152 -5.55 -8.33 4.21
CA LYS A 152 -5.49 -9.24 3.04
C LYS A 152 -6.86 -9.77 2.66
N ILE A 153 -7.68 -10.18 3.64
CA ILE A 153 -9.04 -10.68 3.39
C ILE A 153 -9.90 -9.58 2.74
N LYS A 154 -9.84 -8.35 3.27
CA LYS A 154 -10.59 -7.21 2.71
C LYS A 154 -10.16 -6.88 1.29
N VAL A 155 -8.85 -6.85 1.03
CA VAL A 155 -8.33 -6.58 -0.32
C VAL A 155 -8.79 -7.66 -1.29
N ASN A 156 -8.70 -8.93 -0.91
CA ASN A 156 -9.13 -10.04 -1.76
C ASN A 156 -10.64 -9.97 -2.05
N CYS A 157 -11.43 -9.56 -1.05
CA CYS A 157 -12.86 -9.30 -1.23
C CYS A 157 -13.14 -8.15 -2.22
N MET A 158 -12.38 -7.06 -2.13
CA MET A 158 -12.48 -5.94 -3.06
C MET A 158 -12.01 -6.29 -4.46
N GLU A 159 -10.96 -7.11 -4.59
CA GLU A 159 -10.46 -7.60 -5.89
C GLU A 159 -11.53 -8.43 -6.60
N ASN A 160 -12.18 -9.35 -5.88
CA ASN A 160 -13.30 -10.11 -6.42
C ASN A 160 -14.48 -9.22 -6.82
N LYS A 161 -14.81 -8.20 -6.01
CA LYS A 161 -15.89 -7.26 -6.33
C LYS A 161 -15.56 -6.38 -7.54
N CYS A 162 -14.31 -5.96 -7.68
CA CYS A 162 -13.84 -5.23 -8.86
C CYS A 162 -13.91 -6.09 -10.12
N HIS A 163 -13.47 -7.35 -10.07
CA HIS A 163 -13.59 -8.28 -11.20
C HIS A 163 -15.05 -8.49 -11.60
N GLN A 164 -15.95 -8.74 -10.64
CA GLN A 164 -17.38 -8.87 -10.90
C GLN A 164 -17.95 -7.62 -11.58
N LEU A 165 -17.59 -6.43 -11.09
CA LEU A 165 -18.05 -5.18 -11.69
C LEU A 165 -17.48 -4.97 -13.09
N ILE A 166 -16.24 -5.40 -13.37
CA ILE A 166 -15.65 -5.34 -14.72
C ILE A 166 -16.39 -6.27 -15.68
N GLU A 167 -16.72 -7.50 -15.25
CA GLU A 167 -17.49 -8.45 -16.06
C GLU A 167 -18.90 -7.93 -16.36
N GLU A 168 -19.63 -7.47 -15.34
CA GLU A 168 -20.97 -6.88 -15.52
C GLU A 168 -20.94 -5.67 -16.47
N LYS A 169 -19.89 -4.86 -16.36
CA LYS A 169 -19.62 -3.72 -17.23
C LYS A 169 -19.38 -4.12 -18.69
N GLU A 170 -18.60 -5.17 -18.94
CA GLU A 170 -18.39 -5.71 -20.29
C GLU A 170 -19.66 -6.34 -20.87
N GLU A 171 -20.46 -7.01 -20.04
CA GLU A 171 -21.76 -7.57 -20.39
C GLU A 171 -22.72 -6.46 -20.86
N ILE A 172 -22.82 -5.37 -20.09
CA ILE A 172 -23.65 -4.21 -20.41
C ILE A 172 -23.16 -3.52 -21.68
N PHE A 173 -21.84 -3.44 -21.88
CA PHE A 173 -21.26 -2.93 -23.12
C PHE A 173 -21.69 -3.78 -24.32
N LYS A 174 -21.60 -5.11 -24.25
CA LYS A 174 -22.08 -6.03 -25.30
C LYS A 174 -23.59 -5.85 -25.55
N GLN A 175 -24.39 -5.72 -24.49
CA GLN A 175 -25.85 -5.53 -24.61
C GLN A 175 -26.23 -4.15 -25.17
N SER A 176 -25.44 -3.10 -24.91
CA SER A 176 -25.69 -1.75 -25.41
C SER A 176 -25.55 -1.63 -26.93
N GLN A 177 -24.75 -2.51 -27.56
CA GLN A 177 -24.71 -2.64 -29.02
C GLN A 177 -26.05 -3.13 -29.61
N MET A 178 -26.93 -3.71 -28.79
CA MET A 178 -28.23 -4.23 -29.21
C MET A 178 -29.43 -3.30 -28.91
N GLY A 179 -29.26 -2.18 -28.20
CA GLY A 179 -30.35 -1.21 -27.98
C GLY A 179 -30.09 -0.14 -26.91
N ALA A 180 -30.37 1.13 -27.25
CA ALA A 180 -29.91 2.31 -26.51
C ALA A 180 -30.59 2.59 -25.15
N ASN A 181 -31.86 2.21 -24.95
CA ASN A 181 -32.62 2.64 -23.76
C ASN A 181 -32.36 1.80 -22.50
N LYS A 182 -32.02 0.52 -22.62
CA LYS A 182 -31.62 -0.32 -21.47
C LYS A 182 -30.22 0.01 -20.96
N ALA A 183 -29.34 0.48 -21.83
CA ALA A 183 -27.95 0.79 -21.49
C ALA A 183 -27.82 1.98 -20.53
N ALA A 184 -28.66 3.02 -20.68
CA ALA A 184 -28.57 4.24 -19.87
C ALA A 184 -28.91 4.01 -18.38
N VAL A 185 -30.00 3.29 -18.10
CA VAL A 185 -30.41 2.96 -16.72
C VAL A 185 -29.36 2.10 -16.03
N THR A 186 -28.81 1.12 -16.76
CA THR A 186 -27.79 0.21 -16.22
C THR A 186 -26.46 0.93 -15.98
N LEU A 187 -26.07 1.87 -16.85
CA LEU A 187 -24.88 2.70 -16.66
C LEU A 187 -25.00 3.56 -15.39
N GLN A 188 -26.17 4.13 -15.12
CA GLN A 188 -26.39 4.97 -13.94
C GLN A 188 -26.29 4.16 -12.64
N SER A 189 -26.85 2.93 -12.62
CA SER A 189 -26.69 1.99 -11.49
C SER A 189 -25.21 1.67 -11.23
N LEU A 190 -24.48 1.32 -12.29
CA LEU A 190 -23.04 1.04 -12.19
C LEU A 190 -22.25 2.26 -11.70
N GLN A 191 -22.59 3.47 -12.13
CA GLN A 191 -21.92 4.69 -11.67
C GLN A 191 -22.06 4.89 -10.16
N GLU A 192 -23.26 4.65 -9.61
CA GLU A 192 -23.47 4.74 -8.15
C GLU A 192 -22.74 3.62 -7.41
N GLU A 193 -22.73 2.39 -7.93
CA GLU A 193 -21.92 1.31 -7.35
C GLU A 193 -20.41 1.62 -7.36
N ASN A 194 -19.89 2.18 -8.45
CA ASN A 194 -18.47 2.61 -8.51
C ASN A 194 -18.17 3.70 -7.47
N LYS A 195 -19.09 4.64 -7.29
CA LYS A 195 -18.97 5.69 -6.27
C LYS A 195 -18.95 5.07 -4.86
N ASN A 196 -19.80 4.08 -4.60
CA ASN A 196 -19.83 3.34 -3.34
C ASN A 196 -18.54 2.54 -3.09
N VAL A 197 -18.02 1.86 -4.11
CA VAL A 197 -16.73 1.15 -4.03
C VAL A 197 -15.61 2.14 -3.73
N ARG A 198 -15.53 3.28 -4.45
CA ARG A 198 -14.52 4.31 -4.17
C ARG A 198 -14.60 4.87 -2.76
N ALA A 199 -15.81 5.11 -2.25
CA ALA A 199 -16.00 5.53 -0.87
C ALA A 199 -15.51 4.47 0.13
N CYS A 200 -15.71 3.18 -0.19
CA CYS A 200 -15.19 2.08 0.61
C CYS A 200 -13.65 2.04 0.59
N LEU A 201 -13.03 2.11 -0.59
CA LEU A 201 -11.57 2.15 -0.76
C LEU A 201 -10.93 3.30 0.03
N ASN A 202 -11.51 4.50 -0.04
CA ASN A 202 -11.01 5.66 0.70
C ASN A 202 -11.06 5.44 2.22
N ARG A 203 -12.14 4.85 2.74
CA ARG A 203 -12.25 4.53 4.18
C ARG A 203 -11.19 3.54 4.63
N GLU A 204 -10.95 2.47 3.86
CA GLU A 204 -9.92 1.49 4.23
C GLU A 204 -8.51 2.09 4.09
N ARG A 205 -8.27 2.95 3.10
CA ARG A 205 -7.02 3.72 2.99
C ARG A 205 -6.75 4.57 4.25
N GLU A 206 -7.75 5.27 4.76
CA GLU A 206 -7.64 6.07 5.99
C GLU A 206 -7.35 5.18 7.21
N ARG A 207 -7.96 3.98 7.29
CA ARG A 207 -7.70 3.01 8.35
C ARG A 207 -6.24 2.51 8.30
N ILE A 208 -5.75 2.16 7.11
CA ILE A 208 -4.36 1.73 6.90
C ILE A 208 -3.39 2.85 7.29
N GLN A 209 -3.61 4.08 6.82
CA GLN A 209 -2.75 5.22 7.18
C GLN A 209 -2.76 5.51 8.69
N THR A 210 -3.90 5.30 9.35
CA THR A 210 -3.99 5.43 10.82
C THR A 210 -3.21 4.33 11.52
N PHE A 211 -3.26 3.10 11.03
CA PHE A 211 -2.47 1.99 11.53
C PHE A 211 -0.97 2.19 11.32
N GLU A 212 -0.54 2.64 10.14
CA GLU A 212 0.87 2.98 9.88
C GLU A 212 1.40 4.04 10.84
N ARG A 213 0.62 5.10 11.10
CA ARG A 213 0.97 6.13 12.09
C ARG A 213 1.12 5.56 13.49
N LYS A 214 0.23 4.66 13.92
CA LYS A 214 0.34 3.98 15.22
C LYS A 214 1.61 3.12 15.31
N CYS A 215 1.92 2.36 14.26
CA CYS A 215 3.15 1.56 14.22
C CYS A 215 4.41 2.43 14.29
N GLN A 216 4.44 3.54 13.55
CA GLN A 216 5.55 4.51 13.60
C GLN A 216 5.71 5.11 15.00
N GLN A 217 4.62 5.46 15.68
CA GLN A 217 4.66 5.97 17.05
C GLN A 217 5.22 4.95 18.04
N LEU A 218 4.87 3.67 17.90
CA LEU A 218 5.41 2.60 18.75
C LEU A 218 6.91 2.42 18.52
N ILE A 219 7.35 2.41 17.26
CA ILE A 219 8.79 2.33 16.92
C ILE A 219 9.57 3.49 17.54
N ILE A 220 9.05 4.72 17.47
CA ILE A 220 9.69 5.89 18.08
C ILE A 220 9.78 5.72 19.61
N LYS A 221 8.68 5.35 20.27
CA LYS A 221 8.66 5.13 21.73
C LYS A 221 9.65 4.06 22.19
N GLU A 222 9.76 2.96 21.46
CA GLU A 222 10.72 1.90 21.74
C GLU A 222 12.16 2.39 21.58
N LYS A 223 12.43 3.16 20.53
CA LYS A 223 13.76 3.76 20.31
C LYS A 223 14.13 4.74 21.44
N ASP A 224 13.21 5.57 21.87
CA ASP A 224 13.42 6.51 22.97
C ASP A 224 13.64 5.78 24.29
N THR A 225 12.88 4.71 24.55
CA THR A 225 13.04 3.86 25.74
C THR A 225 14.41 3.19 25.75
N ALA A 226 14.85 2.63 24.61
CA ALA A 226 16.18 2.04 24.48
C ALA A 226 17.30 3.08 24.69
N GLN A 227 17.14 4.30 24.17
CA GLN A 227 18.09 5.39 24.40
C GLN A 227 18.15 5.82 25.87
N GLN A 228 17.00 5.88 26.56
CA GLN A 228 16.96 6.17 27.99
C GLN A 228 17.67 5.09 28.80
N MET A 229 17.46 3.80 28.47
CA MET A 229 18.18 2.70 29.13
C MET A 229 19.70 2.86 28.99
N VAL A 230 20.20 3.12 27.78
CA VAL A 230 21.64 3.35 27.53
C VAL A 230 22.17 4.55 28.31
N GLN A 231 21.41 5.65 28.39
CA GLN A 231 21.82 6.83 29.17
C GLN A 231 21.86 6.54 30.68
N THR A 232 20.89 5.80 31.21
CA THR A 232 20.90 5.40 32.63
C THR A 232 22.03 4.45 32.97
N GLU A 233 22.37 3.51 32.08
CA GLU A 233 23.55 2.64 32.24
C GLU A 233 24.84 3.45 32.28
N HIS A 234 25.06 4.39 31.34
CA HIS A 234 26.24 5.26 31.37
C HIS A 234 26.31 6.12 32.64
N SER A 235 25.16 6.58 33.16
CA SER A 235 25.09 7.37 34.39
C SER A 235 25.47 6.55 35.61
N ASN A 236 24.99 5.30 35.68
CA ASN A 236 25.28 4.38 36.77
C ASN A 236 26.74 3.90 36.73
N ASP A 237 27.27 3.58 35.56
CA ASP A 237 28.69 3.23 35.38
C ASP A 237 29.60 4.39 35.81
N THR A 238 29.20 5.64 35.52
CA THR A 238 29.97 6.82 35.94
C THR A 238 29.95 6.99 37.46
N ALA A 239 28.80 6.79 38.12
CA ALA A 239 28.65 6.89 39.57
C ALA A 239 29.39 5.77 40.33
N GLU A 240 29.30 4.53 39.83
CA GLU A 240 30.01 3.38 40.39
C GLU A 240 31.53 3.52 40.22
N THR A 241 31.99 4.02 39.06
CA THR A 241 33.40 4.35 38.82
C THR A 241 33.90 5.48 39.73
N GLN A 242 33.05 6.44 40.10
CA GLN A 242 33.39 7.53 41.03
C GLN A 242 33.55 7.03 42.46
N LEU A 243 32.60 6.22 42.95
CA LEU A 243 32.66 5.62 44.29
C LEU A 243 33.88 4.71 44.45
N LEU A 244 34.17 3.85 43.45
CA LEU A 244 35.38 3.02 43.45
C LEU A 244 36.67 3.85 43.43
N ARG A 245 36.66 5.03 42.80
CA ARG A 245 37.84 5.93 42.79
C ARG A 245 38.04 6.61 44.15
N GLU A 246 36.97 6.96 44.85
CA GLU A 246 37.01 7.53 46.21
C GLU A 246 37.43 6.50 47.26
N GLU A 247 36.90 5.27 47.18
CA GLU A 247 37.30 4.16 48.05
C GLU A 247 38.78 3.79 47.84
N ASN A 248 39.23 3.68 46.59
CA ASN A 248 40.64 3.42 46.27
C ASN A 248 41.57 4.57 46.70
N GLY A 249 41.11 5.84 46.63
CA GLY A 249 41.86 6.98 47.16
C GLY A 249 42.04 6.91 48.68
N THR A 250 41.00 6.49 49.40
CA THR A 250 41.00 6.34 50.86
C THR A 250 41.87 5.16 51.31
N LEU A 251 41.83 4.03 50.57
CA LEU A 251 42.70 2.88 50.77
C LEU A 251 44.18 3.22 50.50
N SER A 252 44.46 3.97 49.43
CA SER A 252 45.82 4.43 49.09
C SER A 252 46.42 5.33 50.18
N ALA A 253 45.62 6.27 50.71
CA ALA A 253 46.03 7.12 51.82
C ALA A 253 46.31 6.31 53.11
N SER A 254 45.46 5.33 53.41
CA SER A 254 45.65 4.43 54.57
C SER A 254 46.91 3.57 54.43
N LEU A 255 47.19 3.04 53.24
CA LEU A 255 48.41 2.27 52.96
C LEU A 255 49.68 3.11 53.06
N LYS A 256 49.61 4.40 52.66
CA LYS A 256 50.74 5.32 52.81
C LYS A 256 51.05 5.60 54.28
N ASN A 257 50.02 5.89 55.09
CA ASN A 257 50.19 6.10 56.54
C ASN A 257 50.75 4.86 57.24
N GLU A 258 50.31 3.66 56.85
CA GLU A 258 50.80 2.41 57.44
C GLU A 258 52.25 2.11 57.04
N ARG A 259 52.68 2.48 55.83
CA ARG A 259 54.09 2.41 55.41
C ARG A 259 54.97 3.36 56.23
N GLU A 260 54.55 4.62 56.38
CA GLU A 260 55.28 5.62 57.18
C GLU A 260 55.41 5.17 58.65
N ARG A 261 54.35 4.59 59.22
CA ARG A 261 54.38 4.01 60.57
C ARG A 261 55.36 2.84 60.68
N ASN A 262 55.38 1.96 59.68
CA ASN A 262 56.32 0.83 59.67
C ASN A 262 57.77 1.29 59.52
N GLU A 263 58.05 2.32 58.72
CA GLU A 263 59.38 2.91 58.60
C GLU A 263 59.85 3.51 59.93
N GLN A 264 58.96 4.20 60.66
CA GLN A 264 59.25 4.69 62.01
C GLN A 264 59.59 3.55 62.97
N LEU A 265 58.80 2.48 62.98
CA LEU A 265 59.05 1.30 63.83
C LEU A 265 60.38 0.60 63.51
N VAL A 266 60.77 0.55 62.21
CA VAL A 266 62.07 0.01 61.79
C VAL A 266 63.20 0.88 62.34
N GLN A 267 63.06 2.20 62.30
CA GLN A 267 64.06 3.13 62.81
C GLN A 267 64.18 3.05 64.34
N GLU A 268 63.06 2.97 65.07
CA GLU A 268 63.04 2.76 66.52
C GLU A 268 63.72 1.45 66.91
N ASN A 269 63.44 0.36 66.19
CA ASN A 269 64.10 -0.93 66.41
C ASN A 269 65.62 -0.86 66.18
N LYS A 270 66.07 -0.07 65.21
CA LYS A 270 67.50 0.16 64.97
C LYS A 270 68.14 0.86 66.17
N ILE A 271 67.51 1.93 66.68
CA ILE A 271 67.96 2.66 67.87
C ILE A 271 68.02 1.74 69.10
N LEU A 272 66.97 0.93 69.33
CA LEU A 272 66.93 -0.04 70.43
C LEU A 272 68.07 -1.06 70.35
N LYS A 273 68.37 -1.58 69.14
CA LYS A 273 69.49 -2.51 68.93
C LYS A 273 70.83 -1.86 69.27
N GLU A 274 71.04 -0.60 68.90
CA GLU A 274 72.25 0.17 69.23
C GLU A 274 72.36 0.41 70.75
N GLN A 275 71.27 0.79 71.41
CA GLN A 275 71.23 0.95 72.86
C GLN A 275 71.55 -0.35 73.61
N VAL A 276 70.98 -1.48 73.17
CA VAL A 276 71.29 -2.80 73.74
C VAL A 276 72.76 -3.17 73.53
N ALA A 277 73.34 -2.87 72.37
CA ALA A 277 74.76 -3.08 72.10
C ALA A 277 75.66 -2.25 73.04
N LEU A 278 75.31 -0.97 73.27
CA LEU A 278 76.02 -0.10 74.21
C LEU A 278 75.92 -0.59 75.66
N LEU A 279 74.74 -1.03 76.09
CA LEU A 279 74.55 -1.63 77.42
C LEU A 279 75.38 -2.90 77.59
N ARG A 280 75.41 -3.77 76.58
CA ARG A 280 76.28 -4.96 76.58
C ARG A 280 77.76 -4.59 76.66
N LYS A 281 78.20 -3.54 75.95
CA LYS A 281 79.59 -3.05 76.00
C LYS A 281 79.94 -2.49 77.40
N ARG A 282 79.06 -1.67 77.99
CA ARG A 282 79.23 -1.16 79.37
C ARG A 282 79.33 -2.29 80.39
N LYS A 283 78.46 -3.31 80.28
CA LYS A 283 78.48 -4.48 81.17
C LYS A 283 79.79 -5.29 81.05
N ARG A 284 80.37 -5.41 79.84
CA ARG A 284 81.69 -6.05 79.67
C ARG A 284 82.82 -5.26 80.33
N LEU A 285 82.80 -3.93 80.22
CA LEU A 285 83.81 -3.06 80.81
C LEU A 285 83.73 -3.03 82.35
N SER A 286 82.52 -3.08 82.92
CA SER A 286 82.36 -3.17 84.38
C SER A 286 82.83 -4.52 84.96
N LEU A 287 82.76 -5.60 84.17
CA LEU A 287 83.23 -6.92 84.59
C LEU A 287 84.76 -7.10 84.47
N SER A 288 85.46 -6.22 83.74
CA SER A 288 86.93 -6.27 83.63
C SER A 288 87.65 -5.39 84.66
N GLN A 289 86.91 -4.66 85.51
CA GLN A 289 87.46 -3.75 86.53
C GLN A 289 87.31 -4.27 87.96
N ASN A 290 86.71 -5.45 88.13
CA ASN A 290 86.66 -6.23 89.39
C ASN A 290 87.49 -7.50 89.23
#